data_AF-A0A075MSL1-F1
#
_entry.id   AF-A0A075MSL1-F1
#
_cell.length_a   1.000
_cell.length_b   1.000
_cell.length_c   1.000
_cell.angle_alpha   90.00
_cell.angle_beta   90.00
_cell.angle_gamma   90.00
#
_symmetry.space_group_name_H-M   'P 1'
#
loop_
_entity.id
_entity.type
_entity.pdbx_description
1 polymer ?
#
loop_
_entity_poly.entity_id
_entity_poly.type
_entity_poly.pdbx_seq_one_letter_code
_entity_poly.pdbx_strand_id
1 'polypeptide(L)' 'MSSDSETMTRILKESMNILGENTYEALKFHMKEKYGIDLAHNPRLENVESALRDLFGPGAEIIMIQIRRRLAA' A
#
# COMPACT_ATOMS: atom_id res chain seq x y z
N MET A 1 17.06 2.53 -16.93
CA MET A 1 15.69 2.01 -16.80
C MET A 1 15.18 2.24 -15.36
N SER A 2 15.05 3.49 -14.89
CA SER A 2 14.65 3.80 -13.49
C SER A 2 13.41 4.69 -13.34
N SER A 3 12.88 5.27 -14.43
CA SER A 3 11.73 6.19 -14.40
C SER A 3 10.43 5.51 -13.97
N ASP A 4 10.23 4.27 -14.40
CA ASP A 4 8.94 3.59 -14.27
C ASP A 4 8.73 3.08 -12.84
N SER A 5 9.81 2.67 -12.18
CA SER A 5 9.79 2.20 -10.78
C SER A 5 9.54 3.35 -9.80
N GLU A 6 10.15 4.51 -10.02
CA GLU A 6 9.93 5.71 -9.19
C GLU A 6 8.50 6.25 -9.37
N THR A 7 8.00 6.24 -10.61
CA THR A 7 6.63 6.64 -10.93
C THR A 7 5.62 5.71 -10.26
N MET A 8 5.80 4.39 -10.36
CA MET A 8 4.91 3.42 -9.73
C MET A 8 4.92 3.54 -8.19
N THR A 9 6.10 3.74 -7.61
CA THR A 9 6.26 3.96 -6.16
C THR A 9 5.51 5.20 -5.68
N ARG A 10 5.60 6.30 -6.44
CA ARG A 10 4.88 7.54 -6.15
C ARG A 10 3.36 7.35 -6.25
N ILE A 11 2.87 6.74 -7.32
CA ILE A 11 1.42 6.51 -7.51
C ILE A 11 0.89 5.58 -6.41
N LEU A 12 1.65 4.58 -5.98
CA LEU A 12 1.26 3.71 -4.87
C LEU A 12 1.16 4.49 -3.55
N LYS A 13 2.12 5.35 -3.24
CA LYS A 13 2.05 6.25 -2.07
C LYS A 13 0.82 7.16 -2.11
N GLU A 14 0.58 7.80 -3.25
CA GLU A 14 -0.59 8.67 -3.44
C GLU A 14 -1.92 7.90 -3.38
N SER A 15 -1.92 6.65 -3.85
CA SER A 15 -3.09 5.77 -3.79
C SER A 15 -3.42 5.36 -2.35
N MET A 16 -2.41 5.25 -1.49
CA MET A 16 -2.60 4.97 -0.06
C MET A 16 -3.16 6.18 0.72
N ASN A 17 -3.17 7.40 0.17
CA ASN A 17 -3.84 8.54 0.80
C ASN A 17 -5.37 8.37 0.93
N ILE A 18 -5.97 7.39 0.25
CA ILE A 18 -7.37 7.01 0.49
C ILE A 18 -7.57 6.39 1.87
N LEU A 19 -6.49 5.84 2.45
CA LEU A 19 -6.50 5.34 3.81
C LEU A 19 -6.52 6.57 4.71
N GLY A 20 -7.46 6.61 5.65
CA GLY A 20 -7.39 7.59 6.73
C GLY A 20 -6.06 7.46 7.48
N GLU A 21 -5.62 8.54 8.12
CA GLU A 21 -4.31 8.62 8.79
C GLU A 21 -4.04 7.44 9.74
N ASN A 22 -5.01 7.09 10.59
CA ASN A 22 -4.90 5.95 11.51
C ASN A 22 -4.73 4.61 10.79
N THR A 23 -5.43 4.41 9.67
CA THR A 23 -5.36 3.20 8.85
C THR A 23 -4.01 3.09 8.16
N TYR A 24 -3.47 4.21 7.67
CA TYR A 24 -2.15 4.27 7.07
C TYR A 24 -1.04 3.99 8.08
N GLU A 25 -1.10 4.57 9.29
CA GLU A 25 -0.12 4.29 10.34
C GLU A 25 -0.21 2.84 10.85
N ALA A 26 -1.42 2.28 10.98
CA ALA A 26 -1.60 0.86 11.32
C ALA A 26 -0.98 -0.06 10.25
N LEU A 27 -1.18 0.26 8.96
CA LEU A 27 -0.57 -0.46 7.85
C LEU A 27 0.97 -0.36 7.89
N LYS A 28 1.53 0.84 8.08
CA LYS A 28 2.97 1.04 8.21
C LYS A 28 3.55 0.21 9.36
N PHE A 29 2.94 0.29 10.53
CA PHE A 29 3.37 -0.45 11.71
C PHE A 29 3.31 -1.97 11.46
N HIS A 30 2.20 -2.47 10.93
CA HIS A 30 2.03 -3.88 10.63
C HIS A 30 3.05 -4.39 9.61
N MET A 31 3.31 -3.63 8.54
CA MET A 31 4.30 -3.99 7.53
C MET A 31 5.72 -4.03 8.09
N LYS A 32 6.07 -3.09 8.97
CA LYS A 32 7.36 -3.08 9.63
C LYS A 32 7.54 -4.29 10.56
N GLU A 33 6.56 -4.56 11.41
CA GLU A 33 6.65 -5.63 12.43
C GLU A 33 6.56 -7.02 11.82
N LYS A 34 5.61 -7.27 10.91
CA LYS A 34 5.36 -8.61 10.37
C LYS A 34 6.26 -8.96 9.19
N TYR A 35 6.62 -7.98 8.37
CA TYR A 35 7.33 -8.20 7.11
C TYR A 35 8.73 -7.58 7.07
N GLY A 36 9.11 -6.76 8.05
CA GLY A 36 10.38 -6.03 8.02
C GLY A 36 10.45 -4.95 6.93
N ILE A 37 9.30 -4.52 6.40
CA ILE A 37 9.22 -3.59 5.27
C ILE A 37 8.87 -2.20 5.75
N ASP A 38 9.73 -1.24 5.45
CA ASP A 38 9.43 0.18 5.62
C ASP A 38 8.61 0.70 4.42
N LEU A 39 7.30 0.76 4.63
CA LEU A 39 6.34 1.23 3.63
C LEU A 39 6.64 2.67 3.15
N ALA A 40 7.20 3.53 4.00
CA ALA A 40 7.50 4.91 3.62
C ALA A 40 8.65 5.00 2.60
N HIS A 41 9.57 4.03 2.62
CA HIS A 41 10.77 4.05 1.79
C HIS A 41 10.68 3.13 0.57
N ASN A 42 10.07 1.95 0.70
CA ASN A 42 10.04 0.94 -0.38
C ASN A 42 8.66 0.26 -0.48
N PRO A 43 7.60 1.01 -0.86
CA PRO A 43 6.28 0.43 -1.00
C PRO A 43 6.23 -0.46 -2.25
N ARG A 44 5.81 -1.71 -2.06
CA ARG A 44 5.49 -2.63 -3.17
C ARG A 44 4.04 -3.05 -3.06
N LEU A 45 3.34 -3.05 -4.19
CA LEU A 45 1.91 -3.35 -4.24
C LEU A 45 1.57 -4.70 -3.62
N GLU A 46 2.34 -5.75 -3.94
CA GLU A 46 2.17 -7.11 -3.40
C GLU A 46 2.24 -7.17 -1.87
N ASN A 47 3.13 -6.37 -1.27
CA ASN A 47 3.32 -6.32 0.17
C ASN A 47 2.19 -5.54 0.85
N VAL A 48 1.75 -4.45 0.22
CA VAL A 48 0.59 -3.67 0.66
C VAL A 48 -0.68 -4.51 0.59
N GLU A 49 -0.86 -5.28 -0.49
CA GLU A 49 -1.98 -6.21 -0.67
C GLU A 49 -2.06 -7.25 0.45
N SER A 50 -0.92 -7.89 0.74
CA SER A 50 -0.82 -8.91 1.79
C SER A 50 -1.10 -8.32 3.16
N ALA A 51 -0.50 -7.17 3.48
CA ALA A 51 -0.68 -6.50 4.75
C ALA A 51 -2.11 -5.95 4.96
N LEU A 52 -2.75 -5.42 3.92
CA LEU A 52 -4.15 -4.99 4.00
C LEU A 52 -5.09 -6.18 4.23
N ARG A 53 -4.85 -7.32 3.56
CA ARG A 53 -5.63 -8.55 3.79
C ARG A 53 -5.46 -9.09 5.20
N ASP A 54 -4.27 -9.01 5.78
CA ASP A 54 -4.04 -9.41 7.16
C ASP A 54 -4.79 -8.54 8.17
N LEU A 55 -4.80 -7.21 7.95
CA LEU A 55 -5.42 -6.25 8.88
C LEU A 55 -6.94 -6.20 8.77
N PHE A 56 -7.47 -6.27 7.55
CA PHE A 56 -8.89 -6.01 7.27
C PHE A 56 -9.65 -7.24 6.77
N GLY A 57 -8.96 -8.37 6.60
CA GLY A 57 -9.56 -9.59 6.06
C GLY A 57 -10.20 -9.35 4.69
N PRO A 58 -11.41 -9.89 4.43
CA PRO A 58 -12.13 -9.68 3.18
C PRO A 58 -12.41 -8.20 2.86
N GLY A 59 -12.50 -7.33 3.87
CA GLY A 59 -12.74 -5.89 3.69
C GLY A 59 -11.61 -5.18 2.95
N ALA A 60 -10.42 -5.78 2.92
CA ALA A 60 -9.27 -5.26 2.19
C ALA A 60 -9.52 -5.15 0.67
N GLU A 61 -10.41 -5.96 0.10
CA GLU A 61 -10.65 -5.96 -1.34
C GLU A 61 -11.23 -4.63 -1.83
N ILE A 62 -12.09 -3.98 -1.03
CA ILE A 62 -12.67 -2.68 -1.36
C ILE A 62 -11.57 -1.62 -1.49
N ILE A 63 -10.64 -1.61 -0.53
CA ILE A 63 -9.48 -0.72 -0.52
C ILE A 63 -8.58 -1.03 -1.73
N MET A 64 -8.33 -2.30 -2.00
CA MET A 64 -7.47 -2.74 -3.10
C MET A 64 -8.01 -2.38 -4.48
N ILE A 65 -9.33 -2.44 -4.68
CA ILE A 65 -9.96 -2.00 -5.94
C ILE A 65 -9.65 -0.52 -6.20
N GLN A 66 -9.73 0.33 -5.17
CA GLN A 66 -9.46 1.77 -5.30
C GLN A 66 -7.99 2.04 -5.59
N ILE A 67 -7.07 1.35 -4.92
CA ILE A 67 -5.62 1.47 -5.17
C ILE A 67 -5.29 1.04 -6.60
N ARG A 68 -5.79 -0.11 -7.05
CA ARG A 68 -5.51 -0.63 -8.40
C ARG A 68 -6.07 0.25 -9.51
N ARG A 69 -7.26 0.83 -9.31
CA ARG A 69 -7.85 1.80 -10.27
C ARG A 69 -6.96 3.02 -10.46
N ARG A 70 -6.31 3.51 -9.41
CA ARG A 70 -5.39 4.65 -9.49
C ARG A 70 -4.05 4.30 -10.14
N LEU A 71 -3.58 3.06 -9.96
CA LEU A 71 -2.34 2.58 -10.59
C LEU A 71 -2.48 2.31 -12.10
N ALA A 72 -3.70 2.08 -12.58
CA ALA A 72 -3.99 1.81 -13.98
C ALA A 72 -4.42 3.05 -14.80
N ALA A 73 -4.55 4.21 -14.14
CA ALA A 73 -4.90 5.49 -14.74
C ALA A 73 -3.65 6.27 -15.15
#